data_AF-A0A7J0H234-F1
#
_entry.id   AF-A0A7J0H234-F1
#
_cell.length_a   1.000
_cell.length_b   1.000
_cell.length_c   1.000
_cell.angle_alpha   90.00
_cell.angle_beta   90.00
_cell.angle_gamma   90.00
#
_symmetry.space_group_name_H-M   'P 1'
#
loop_
_entity.id
_entity.type
_entity.pdbx_description
1 polymer ?
#
loop_
_entity_poly.entity_id
_entity_poly.type
_entity_poly.pdbx_seq_one_letter_code
_entity_poly.pdbx_strand_id
1 'polypeptide(L)'
;MHYISRFIAGFAIGFLRVWQISLVTLSIVPLIAIAGGVYAFVATGLIARVRKSYVNAGEIAEEVIGNVRTVQAFAGEERAVRSYRTALLSTYQYGRKAGLAKGLGLGTLHCVLFLSWALLVWFTSIVVHKNIANGGESFTTMLNVVIAGLSLGQAAPDISAFIRAKAAAYPIFEMIERNTISKTSSKTGKKLDKLEGHIRFNDVCFSYPSRPNVAIFNKFCIDIPPGKIVALVGGSGSGKSTVISLIERFYEPLSGQILLDGTDIRQLDLKWLRQQIGLVNQEPALFATTIRENILYGKGDATLVEIARAAKLSEAITFINNLPDRFETQSQEKSVQEALDRVMVGRTTVVVAHRLSTIRNADIIAVVQSGKIVETGSHDELISRPNSAYASLVQLQEASSLHRLCSRGPTLGRPLSMRHSHELSHTSHGASFHSDKVSVGRIGADGTECVKPPHVSSGRLFSMVGPDWTYGIFGTICALIAGAQMPLFALGVTQALVSYYMEWDVTCREVKKITLLFCGGAVITVIVHVITHLSFGIMGERLTLRTREMMFAGKK
;
A
#
# COMPACT_ATOMS: atom_id res chain seq x y z
N MET A 1 -2.45 -23.50 19.64
CA MET A 1 -2.07 -24.56 20.59
C MET A 1 -3.26 -25.07 21.40
N HIS A 2 -3.98 -24.22 22.14
CA HIS A 2 -5.13 -24.63 22.96
C HIS A 2 -6.21 -25.46 22.24
N TYR A 3 -6.58 -25.12 21.01
CA TYR A 3 -7.56 -25.89 20.24
C TYR A 3 -7.05 -27.27 19.81
N ILE A 4 -5.77 -27.38 19.46
CA ILE A 4 -5.14 -28.65 19.07
C ILE A 4 -5.06 -29.58 20.29
N SER A 5 -4.71 -29.04 21.48
CA SER A 5 -4.68 -29.86 22.69
C SER A 5 -6.08 -30.34 23.11
N ARG A 6 -7.13 -29.52 22.96
CA ARG A 6 -8.53 -29.94 23.16
C ARG A 6 -8.95 -31.07 22.22
N PHE A 7 -8.58 -30.99 20.95
CA PHE A 7 -8.85 -32.05 19.97
C PHE A 7 -8.19 -33.37 20.40
N ILE A 8 -6.88 -33.35 20.69
CA ILE A 8 -6.12 -34.56 21.05
C ILE A 8 -6.64 -35.16 22.36
N ALA A 9 -6.80 -34.35 23.42
CA ALA A 9 -7.25 -34.81 24.72
C ALA A 9 -8.70 -35.33 24.66
N GLY A 10 -9.59 -34.64 23.94
CA GLY A 10 -10.98 -35.04 23.83
C GLY A 10 -11.16 -36.37 23.11
N PHE A 11 -10.46 -36.60 21.99
CA PHE A 11 -10.48 -37.91 21.33
C PHE A 11 -9.82 -39.00 22.19
N ALA A 12 -8.70 -38.71 22.86
CA ALA A 12 -8.05 -39.67 23.76
C ALA A 12 -9.00 -40.13 24.89
N ILE A 13 -9.68 -39.18 25.56
CA ILE A 13 -10.68 -39.50 26.58
C ILE A 13 -11.84 -40.30 25.98
N GLY A 14 -12.31 -39.94 24.78
CA GLY A 14 -13.38 -40.66 24.10
C GLY A 14 -13.03 -42.12 23.81
N PHE A 15 -11.83 -42.38 23.28
CA PHE A 15 -11.34 -43.73 23.00
C PHE A 15 -11.11 -44.56 24.27
N LEU A 16 -10.73 -43.93 25.37
CA LEU A 16 -10.56 -44.60 26.66
C LEU A 16 -11.89 -45.00 27.33
N ARG A 17 -12.99 -44.27 27.07
CA ARG A 17 -14.31 -44.55 27.65
C ARG A 17 -15.14 -45.47 26.77
N VAL A 18 -15.64 -44.95 25.64
CA VAL A 18 -16.48 -45.69 24.70
C VAL A 18 -15.90 -45.53 23.30
N TRP A 19 -14.98 -46.43 22.96
CA TRP A 19 -14.24 -46.36 21.70
C TRP A 19 -15.17 -46.50 20.48
N GLN A 20 -16.28 -47.24 20.58
CA GLN A 20 -17.22 -47.44 19.48
C GLN A 20 -17.89 -46.13 19.05
N ILE A 21 -18.37 -45.31 20.01
CA ILE A 21 -18.99 -44.01 19.73
C ILE A 21 -17.95 -43.03 19.19
N SER A 22 -16.74 -43.08 19.74
CA SER A 22 -15.62 -42.25 19.28
C SER A 22 -15.22 -42.56 17.84
N LEU A 23 -15.25 -43.83 17.44
CA LEU A 23 -14.92 -44.28 16.08
C LEU A 23 -15.99 -43.84 15.07
N VAL A 24 -17.28 -43.93 15.43
CA VAL A 24 -18.38 -43.38 14.61
C VAL A 24 -18.24 -41.87 14.47
N THR A 25 -17.93 -41.15 15.56
CA THR A 25 -17.73 -39.69 15.49
C THR A 25 -16.52 -39.34 14.62
N LEU A 26 -15.43 -40.11 14.70
CA LEU A 26 -14.26 -39.91 13.87
C LEU A 26 -14.57 -40.09 12.37
N SER A 27 -15.45 -41.03 12.02
CA SER A 27 -15.87 -41.26 10.61
C SER A 27 -16.62 -40.07 9.98
N ILE A 28 -17.24 -39.24 10.81
CA ILE A 28 -17.94 -38.01 10.39
C ILE A 28 -16.97 -36.86 10.09
N VAL A 29 -15.82 -36.80 10.80
CA VAL A 29 -14.88 -35.68 10.71
C VAL A 29 -14.39 -35.43 9.27
N PRO A 30 -13.99 -36.44 8.46
CA PRO A 30 -13.63 -36.23 7.06
C PRO A 30 -14.75 -35.61 6.22
N LEU A 31 -16.02 -36.00 6.46
CA LEU A 31 -17.16 -35.46 5.71
C LEU A 31 -17.36 -33.97 6.01
N ILE A 32 -17.27 -33.57 7.28
CA ILE A 32 -17.33 -32.16 7.69
C ILE A 32 -16.13 -31.39 7.11
N ALA A 33 -14.93 -31.96 7.15
CA ALA A 33 -13.72 -31.35 6.63
C ALA A 33 -13.80 -31.12 5.11
N ILE A 34 -14.34 -32.08 4.35
CA ILE A 34 -14.55 -31.93 2.89
C ILE A 34 -15.59 -30.85 2.62
N ALA A 35 -16.74 -30.88 3.28
CA ALA A 35 -17.79 -29.86 3.09
C ALA A 35 -17.29 -28.45 3.43
N GLY A 36 -16.58 -28.31 4.55
CA GLY A 36 -15.97 -27.04 4.97
C GLY A 36 -14.83 -26.59 4.07
N GLY A 37 -14.00 -27.51 3.60
CA GLY A 37 -12.89 -27.24 2.69
C GLY A 37 -13.37 -26.78 1.32
N VAL A 38 -14.37 -27.44 0.74
CA VAL A 38 -15.00 -27.03 -0.53
C VAL A 38 -15.62 -25.65 -0.39
N TYR A 39 -16.37 -25.40 0.70
CA TYR A 39 -16.93 -24.09 0.98
C TYR A 39 -15.83 -23.02 1.10
N ALA A 40 -14.78 -23.27 1.89
CA ALA A 40 -13.68 -22.34 2.07
C ALA A 40 -12.96 -22.03 0.75
N PHE A 41 -12.72 -23.04 -0.09
CA PHE A 41 -12.11 -22.87 -1.41
C PHE A 41 -12.94 -21.98 -2.33
N VAL A 42 -14.26 -22.27 -2.44
CA VAL A 42 -15.17 -21.48 -3.28
C VAL A 42 -15.32 -20.05 -2.74
N ALA A 43 -15.47 -19.90 -1.42
CA ALA A 43 -15.65 -18.60 -0.78
C ALA A 43 -14.41 -17.71 -0.93
N THR A 44 -13.21 -18.25 -0.66
CA THR A 44 -11.96 -17.50 -0.82
C THR A 44 -11.73 -17.08 -2.27
N GLY A 45 -12.02 -17.95 -3.24
CA GLY A 45 -11.96 -17.62 -4.67
C GLY A 45 -12.92 -16.50 -5.08
N LEU A 46 -14.16 -16.52 -4.60
CA LEU A 46 -15.15 -15.47 -4.88
C LEU A 46 -14.81 -14.15 -4.21
N ILE A 47 -14.36 -14.16 -2.95
CA ILE A 47 -13.92 -12.96 -2.23
C ILE A 47 -12.74 -12.31 -2.95
N ALA A 48 -11.79 -13.10 -3.45
CA ALA A 48 -10.68 -12.59 -4.25
C ALA A 48 -11.15 -11.91 -5.55
N ARG A 49 -12.16 -12.48 -6.25
CA ARG A 49 -12.76 -11.86 -7.45
C ARG A 49 -13.51 -10.56 -7.13
N VAL A 50 -14.26 -10.52 -6.03
CA VAL A 50 -14.92 -9.29 -5.54
C VAL A 50 -13.88 -8.21 -5.27
N ARG A 51 -12.81 -8.54 -4.53
CA ARG A 51 -11.72 -7.61 -4.23
C ARG A 51 -11.05 -7.09 -5.50
N LYS A 52 -10.74 -7.98 -6.44
CA LYS A 52 -10.12 -7.60 -7.73
C LYS A 52 -11.02 -6.66 -8.54
N SER A 53 -12.32 -6.96 -8.62
CA SER A 53 -13.29 -6.07 -9.29
C SER A 53 -13.42 -4.72 -8.59
N TYR A 54 -13.34 -4.70 -7.27
CA TYR A 54 -13.41 -3.46 -6.50
C TYR A 54 -12.15 -2.59 -6.67
N VAL A 55 -10.96 -3.20 -6.76
CA VAL A 55 -9.71 -2.47 -7.06
C VAL A 55 -9.83 -1.75 -8.41
N ASN A 56 -10.34 -2.40 -9.45
CA ASN A 56 -10.58 -1.76 -10.75
C ASN A 56 -11.55 -0.56 -10.66
N ALA A 57 -12.64 -0.69 -9.89
CA ALA A 57 -13.53 0.46 -9.63
C ALA A 57 -12.80 1.58 -8.86
N GLY A 58 -11.93 1.21 -7.91
CA GLY A 58 -11.09 2.14 -7.16
C GLY A 58 -10.11 2.91 -8.04
N GLU A 59 -9.43 2.24 -8.97
CA GLU A 59 -8.51 2.85 -9.94
C GLU A 59 -9.21 3.94 -10.77
N ILE A 60 -10.42 3.65 -11.28
CA ILE A 60 -11.23 4.64 -12.01
C ILE A 60 -11.58 5.85 -11.13
N ALA A 61 -11.97 5.60 -9.87
CA ALA A 61 -12.31 6.67 -8.95
C ALA A 61 -11.09 7.54 -8.59
N GLU A 62 -9.94 6.91 -8.36
CA GLU A 62 -8.68 7.58 -8.05
C GLU A 62 -8.19 8.44 -9.21
N GLU A 63 -8.25 7.93 -10.45
CA GLU A 63 -7.91 8.69 -11.65
C GLU A 63 -8.78 9.94 -11.82
N VAL A 64 -10.11 9.79 -11.64
CA VAL A 64 -11.07 10.89 -11.77
C VAL A 64 -10.92 11.91 -10.66
N ILE A 65 -10.74 11.49 -9.41
CA ILE A 65 -10.58 12.39 -8.26
C ILE A 65 -9.24 13.11 -8.34
N GLY A 66 -8.15 12.41 -8.67
CA GLY A 66 -6.82 13.00 -8.85
C GLY A 66 -6.79 14.04 -9.96
N ASN A 67 -7.60 13.88 -11.02
CA ASN A 67 -7.71 14.79 -12.15
C ASN A 67 -9.04 15.56 -12.20
N VAL A 68 -9.67 15.81 -11.06
CA VAL A 68 -11.03 16.38 -11.01
C VAL A 68 -11.16 17.70 -11.77
N ARG A 69 -10.13 18.55 -11.74
CA ARG A 69 -10.09 19.83 -12.47
C ARG A 69 -10.17 19.62 -13.98
N THR A 70 -9.47 18.61 -14.49
CA THR A 70 -9.49 18.24 -15.92
C THR A 70 -10.86 17.69 -16.31
N VAL A 71 -11.43 16.80 -15.50
CA VAL A 71 -12.76 16.23 -15.75
C VAL A 71 -13.83 17.32 -15.81
N GLN A 72 -13.79 18.29 -14.90
CA GLN A 72 -14.70 19.44 -14.88
C GLN A 72 -14.47 20.39 -16.07
N ALA A 73 -13.21 20.64 -16.43
CA ALA A 73 -12.86 21.49 -17.57
C ALA A 73 -13.42 20.94 -18.91
N PHE A 74 -13.55 19.61 -19.02
CA PHE A 74 -14.12 18.93 -20.19
C PHE A 74 -15.59 18.49 -20.01
N ALA A 75 -16.27 18.90 -18.93
CA ALA A 75 -17.65 18.50 -18.61
C ALA A 75 -17.87 16.97 -18.66
N GLY A 76 -16.89 16.22 -18.17
CA GLY A 76 -16.83 14.75 -18.24
C GLY A 76 -17.48 14.01 -17.06
N GLU A 77 -18.16 14.70 -16.14
CA GLU A 77 -18.63 14.13 -14.87
C GLU A 77 -19.60 12.97 -15.07
N GLU A 78 -20.58 13.13 -15.96
CA GLU A 78 -21.55 12.04 -16.22
C GLU A 78 -20.88 10.79 -16.79
N ARG A 79 -19.88 10.99 -17.66
CA ARG A 79 -19.13 9.88 -18.25
C ARG A 79 -18.32 9.16 -17.17
N ALA A 80 -17.69 9.91 -16.26
CA ALA A 80 -16.98 9.35 -15.12
C ALA A 80 -17.91 8.53 -14.22
N VAL A 81 -19.09 9.06 -13.85
CA VAL A 81 -20.08 8.36 -13.01
C VAL A 81 -20.56 7.08 -13.68
N ARG A 82 -20.86 7.10 -14.99
CA ARG A 82 -21.26 5.89 -15.74
C ARG A 82 -20.16 4.83 -15.80
N SER A 83 -18.91 5.25 -16.00
CA SER A 83 -17.75 4.34 -15.99
C SER A 83 -17.60 3.66 -14.63
N TYR A 84 -17.63 4.46 -13.55
CA TYR A 84 -17.53 3.96 -12.18
C TYR A 84 -18.68 2.99 -11.83
N ARG A 85 -19.93 3.34 -12.18
CA ARG A 85 -21.10 2.46 -12.01
C ARG A 85 -20.93 1.12 -12.73
N THR A 86 -20.39 1.13 -13.93
CA THR A 86 -20.16 -0.10 -14.72
C THR A 86 -19.15 -1.03 -14.03
N ALA A 87 -18.08 -0.48 -13.46
CA ALA A 87 -17.12 -1.22 -12.65
C ALA A 87 -17.69 -1.69 -11.30
N LEU A 88 -18.63 -0.94 -10.70
CA LEU A 88 -19.35 -1.39 -9.51
C LEU A 88 -20.33 -2.54 -9.81
N LEU A 89 -20.96 -2.57 -11.00
CA LEU A 89 -21.87 -3.65 -11.38
C LEU A 89 -21.17 -5.01 -11.47
N SER A 90 -19.94 -5.07 -11.95
CA SER A 90 -19.16 -6.32 -11.92
C SER A 90 -18.88 -6.76 -10.47
N THR A 91 -18.61 -5.80 -9.58
CA THR A 91 -18.42 -6.06 -8.14
C THR A 91 -19.69 -6.64 -7.51
N TYR A 92 -20.85 -6.05 -7.82
CA TYR A 92 -22.16 -6.54 -7.40
C TYR A 92 -22.44 -7.98 -7.87
N GLN A 93 -22.11 -8.32 -9.12
CA GLN A 93 -22.35 -9.66 -9.65
C GLN A 93 -21.54 -10.73 -8.90
N TYR A 94 -20.27 -10.44 -8.59
CA TYR A 94 -19.44 -11.34 -7.78
C TYR A 94 -19.91 -11.40 -6.32
N GLY A 95 -20.32 -10.27 -5.75
CA GLY A 95 -20.90 -10.20 -4.40
C GLY A 95 -22.15 -11.06 -4.25
N ARG A 96 -23.08 -11.00 -5.23
CA ARG A 96 -24.27 -11.85 -5.27
C ARG A 96 -23.92 -13.34 -5.33
N LYS A 97 -22.95 -13.74 -6.16
CA LYS A 97 -22.47 -15.13 -6.24
C LYS A 97 -21.82 -15.56 -4.92
N ALA A 98 -21.09 -14.67 -4.25
CA ALA A 98 -20.51 -14.92 -2.93
C ALA A 98 -21.59 -15.13 -1.85
N GLY A 99 -22.68 -14.35 -1.89
CA GLY A 99 -23.84 -14.54 -1.00
C GLY A 99 -24.50 -15.91 -1.19
N LEU A 100 -24.70 -16.34 -2.43
CA LEU A 100 -25.22 -17.68 -2.74
C LEU A 100 -24.29 -18.79 -2.26
N ALA A 101 -22.99 -18.68 -2.55
CA ALA A 101 -21.99 -19.65 -2.10
C ALA A 101 -21.91 -19.74 -0.57
N LYS A 102 -22.05 -18.61 0.13
CA LYS A 102 -22.15 -18.57 1.60
C LYS A 102 -23.38 -19.31 2.11
N GLY A 103 -24.55 -19.07 1.51
CA GLY A 103 -25.78 -19.76 1.86
C GLY A 103 -25.69 -21.27 1.68
N LEU A 104 -25.22 -21.73 0.51
CA LEU A 104 -25.03 -23.15 0.22
C LEU A 104 -23.97 -23.80 1.11
N GLY A 105 -22.84 -23.12 1.31
CA GLY A 105 -21.75 -23.63 2.13
C GLY A 105 -22.14 -23.80 3.60
N LEU A 106 -22.70 -22.75 4.21
CA LEU A 106 -23.18 -22.82 5.60
C LEU A 106 -24.35 -23.80 5.74
N GLY A 107 -25.29 -23.82 4.80
CA GLY A 107 -26.39 -24.78 4.79
C GLY A 107 -25.91 -26.23 4.73
N THR A 108 -24.95 -26.53 3.86
CA THR A 108 -24.36 -27.88 3.71
C THR A 108 -23.62 -28.29 4.98
N LEU A 109 -22.84 -27.40 5.59
CA LEU A 109 -22.14 -27.66 6.85
C LEU A 109 -23.10 -28.01 7.98
N HIS A 110 -24.18 -27.25 8.15
CA HIS A 110 -25.18 -27.55 9.16
C HIS A 110 -25.97 -28.82 8.82
N CYS A 111 -26.27 -29.08 7.55
CA CYS A 111 -26.92 -30.32 7.11
C CYS A 111 -26.09 -31.56 7.51
N VAL A 112 -24.79 -31.56 7.22
CA VAL A 112 -23.87 -32.63 7.65
C VAL A 112 -23.89 -32.75 9.18
N LEU A 113 -23.89 -31.63 9.91
CA LEU A 113 -23.96 -31.64 11.38
C LEU A 113 -25.25 -32.31 11.90
N PHE A 114 -26.42 -31.96 11.37
CA PHE A 114 -27.70 -32.57 11.78
C PHE A 114 -27.77 -34.06 11.45
N LEU A 115 -27.31 -34.48 10.27
CA LEU A 115 -27.24 -35.90 9.90
C LEU A 115 -26.25 -36.67 10.79
N SER A 116 -25.14 -36.03 11.17
CA SER A 116 -24.15 -36.61 12.07
C SER A 116 -24.74 -36.84 13.47
N TRP A 117 -25.51 -35.89 13.98
CA TRP A 117 -26.23 -36.04 15.24
C TRP A 117 -27.32 -37.11 15.19
N ALA A 118 -28.02 -37.23 14.07
CA ALA A 118 -29.00 -38.29 13.84
C ALA A 118 -28.36 -39.68 13.92
N LEU A 119 -27.19 -39.84 13.28
CA LEU A 119 -26.40 -41.07 13.32
C LEU A 119 -25.86 -41.36 14.73
N LEU A 120 -25.33 -40.35 15.42
CA LEU A 120 -24.77 -40.51 16.77
C LEU A 120 -25.83 -40.90 17.79
N VAL A 121 -27.00 -40.26 17.76
CA VAL A 121 -28.12 -40.60 18.67
C VAL A 121 -28.63 -42.02 18.40
N TRP A 122 -28.81 -42.37 17.12
CA TRP A 122 -29.23 -43.73 16.75
C TRP A 122 -28.21 -44.79 17.17
N PHE A 123 -26.92 -44.59 16.87
CA PHE A 123 -25.88 -45.55 17.24
C PHE A 123 -25.70 -45.67 18.76
N THR A 124 -25.77 -44.54 19.47
CA THR A 124 -25.67 -44.53 20.93
C THR A 124 -26.80 -45.34 21.57
N SER A 125 -28.01 -45.29 21.03
CA SER A 125 -29.13 -46.12 21.53
C SER A 125 -28.83 -47.62 21.46
N ILE A 126 -28.14 -48.07 20.39
CA ILE A 126 -27.74 -49.46 20.21
C ILE A 126 -26.65 -49.86 21.22
N VAL A 127 -25.67 -48.98 21.44
CA VAL A 127 -24.58 -49.21 22.41
C VAL A 127 -25.12 -49.35 23.83
N VAL A 128 -26.08 -48.49 24.21
CA VAL A 128 -26.73 -48.53 25.51
C VAL A 128 -27.58 -49.80 25.65
N HIS A 129 -28.38 -50.14 24.64
CA HIS A 129 -29.24 -51.33 24.69
C HIS A 129 -28.46 -52.64 24.77
N LYS A 130 -27.32 -52.74 24.07
CA LYS A 130 -26.42 -53.89 24.17
C LYS A 130 -25.66 -53.97 25.49
N ASN A 131 -25.95 -53.09 26.47
CA ASN A 131 -25.27 -52.98 27.75
C ASN A 131 -23.75 -52.83 27.63
N ILE A 132 -23.27 -52.22 26.53
CA ILE A 132 -21.84 -51.96 26.32
C ILE A 132 -21.38 -50.79 27.20
N ALA A 133 -22.23 -49.77 27.36
CA ALA A 133 -21.99 -48.61 28.20
C ALA A 133 -23.30 -48.02 28.73
N ASN A 134 -23.25 -47.33 29.88
CA ASN A 134 -24.41 -46.61 30.43
C ASN A 134 -24.77 -45.41 29.54
N GLY A 135 -26.04 -45.01 29.50
CA GLY A 135 -26.54 -43.83 28.79
C GLY A 135 -25.75 -42.56 29.13
N GLY A 136 -25.41 -42.34 30.40
CA GLY A 136 -24.65 -41.16 30.84
C GLY A 136 -23.20 -41.14 30.33
N GLU A 137 -22.50 -42.28 30.37
CA GLU A 137 -21.13 -42.40 29.86
C GLU A 137 -21.10 -42.29 28.33
N SER A 138 -22.06 -42.91 27.66
CA SER A 138 -22.21 -42.84 26.20
C SER A 138 -22.51 -41.42 25.73
N PHE A 139 -23.40 -40.71 26.43
CA PHE A 139 -23.74 -39.31 26.13
C PHE A 139 -22.57 -38.36 26.38
N THR A 140 -21.85 -38.54 27.51
CA THR A 140 -20.66 -37.74 27.82
C THR A 140 -19.57 -37.95 26.79
N THR A 141 -19.35 -39.20 26.37
CA THR A 141 -18.38 -39.55 25.32
C THR A 141 -18.77 -38.91 23.98
N MET A 142 -20.05 -39.00 23.59
CA MET A 142 -20.58 -38.36 22.39
C MET A 142 -20.33 -36.84 22.40
N LEU A 143 -20.72 -36.13 23.46
CA LEU A 143 -20.51 -34.68 23.57
C LEU A 143 -19.03 -34.30 23.54
N ASN A 144 -18.20 -34.99 24.32
CA ASN A 144 -16.77 -34.74 24.41
C ASN A 144 -16.10 -34.85 23.04
N VAL A 145 -16.36 -35.93 22.29
CA VAL A 145 -15.73 -36.15 20.98
C VAL A 145 -16.23 -35.14 19.93
N VAL A 146 -17.50 -34.74 19.97
CA VAL A 146 -18.02 -33.68 19.08
C VAL A 146 -17.37 -32.33 19.39
N ILE A 147 -17.28 -31.94 20.66
CA ILE A 147 -16.61 -30.69 21.08
C ILE A 147 -15.14 -30.72 20.68
N ALA A 148 -14.47 -31.85 20.86
CA ALA A 148 -13.09 -32.06 20.43
C ALA A 148 -12.95 -31.88 18.92
N GLY A 149 -13.82 -32.51 18.11
CA GLY A 149 -13.83 -32.37 16.65
C GLY A 149 -14.03 -30.92 16.19
N LEU A 150 -14.97 -30.19 16.80
CA LEU A 150 -15.23 -28.78 16.49
C LEU A 150 -14.04 -27.87 16.82
N SER A 151 -13.28 -28.20 17.88
CA SER A 151 -12.12 -27.40 18.29
C SER A 151 -11.03 -27.33 17.22
N LEU A 152 -10.84 -28.39 16.43
CA LEU A 152 -9.87 -28.39 15.32
C LEU A 152 -10.23 -27.35 14.24
N GLY A 153 -11.51 -27.19 13.94
CA GLY A 153 -11.99 -26.15 13.03
C GLY A 153 -11.70 -24.74 13.53
N GLN A 154 -11.77 -24.53 14.85
CA GLN A 154 -11.45 -23.24 15.49
C GLN A 154 -9.95 -22.92 15.52
N ALA A 155 -9.07 -23.90 15.28
CA ALA A 155 -7.63 -23.66 15.15
C ALA A 155 -7.23 -23.03 13.80
N ALA A 156 -8.09 -23.13 12.77
CA ALA A 156 -7.74 -22.69 11.41
C ALA A 156 -7.44 -21.18 11.28
N PRO A 157 -8.19 -20.25 11.91
CA PRO A 157 -7.88 -18.82 11.87
C PRO A 157 -6.51 -18.49 12.48
N ASP A 158 -6.13 -19.17 13.57
CA ASP A 158 -4.85 -18.97 14.25
C ASP A 158 -3.67 -19.41 13.37
N ILE A 159 -3.79 -20.57 12.72
CA ILE A 159 -2.79 -21.06 11.76
C ILE A 159 -2.65 -20.07 10.60
N SER A 160 -3.77 -19.58 10.06
CA SER A 160 -3.77 -18.59 8.98
C SER A 160 -3.12 -17.26 9.41
N ALA A 161 -3.34 -16.82 10.66
CA ALA A 161 -2.70 -15.63 11.22
C ALA A 161 -1.18 -15.80 11.30
N PHE A 162 -0.70 -16.96 11.75
CA PHE A 162 0.73 -17.26 11.79
C PHE A 162 1.38 -17.25 10.40
N ILE A 163 0.71 -17.83 9.39
CA ILE A 163 1.20 -17.80 8.00
C ILE A 163 1.30 -16.36 7.48
N ARG A 164 0.29 -15.52 7.74
CA ARG A 164 0.33 -14.09 7.37
C ARG A 164 1.44 -13.34 8.09
N ALA A 165 1.67 -13.61 9.37
CA ALA A 165 2.75 -13.00 10.14
C ALA A 165 4.11 -13.36 9.55
N LYS A 166 4.33 -14.63 9.20
CA LYS A 166 5.55 -15.08 8.53
C LYS A 166 5.77 -14.40 7.18
N ALA A 167 4.72 -14.30 6.36
CA ALA A 167 4.79 -13.63 5.06
C ALA A 167 5.08 -12.13 5.18
N ALA A 168 4.51 -11.45 6.18
CA ALA A 168 4.77 -10.03 6.45
C ALA A 168 6.18 -9.78 7.01
N ALA A 169 6.72 -10.72 7.79
CA ALA A 169 8.04 -10.60 8.37
C ALA A 169 9.17 -10.81 7.36
N TYR A 170 8.94 -11.63 6.32
CA TYR A 170 9.96 -11.95 5.30
C TYR A 170 10.65 -10.73 4.67
N PRO A 171 9.95 -9.73 4.08
CA PRO A 171 10.61 -8.57 3.50
C PRO A 171 11.35 -7.70 4.53
N ILE A 172 10.92 -7.71 5.79
CA ILE A 172 11.60 -7.01 6.89
C ILE A 172 12.96 -7.68 7.14
N PHE A 173 12.98 -9.01 7.27
CA PHE A 173 14.22 -9.76 7.46
C PHE A 173 15.15 -9.64 6.25
N GLU A 174 14.62 -9.71 5.03
CA GLU A 174 15.39 -9.51 3.79
C GLU A 174 16.07 -8.13 3.76
N MET A 175 15.35 -7.06 4.16
CA MET A 175 15.91 -5.71 4.24
C MET A 175 17.00 -5.60 5.32
N ILE A 176 16.80 -6.22 6.49
CA ILE A 176 17.79 -6.21 7.58
C ILE A 176 19.09 -6.89 7.13
N GLU A 177 18.98 -8.05 6.48
CA GLU A 177 20.14 -8.81 5.99
C GLU A 177 20.88 -8.05 4.88
N ARG A 178 20.16 -7.45 3.91
CA ARG A 178 20.76 -6.68 2.81
C ARG A 178 21.58 -5.47 3.30
N ASN A 179 21.11 -4.76 4.34
CA ASN A 179 21.80 -3.60 4.89
C ASN A 179 23.13 -3.94 5.59
N THR A 180 23.29 -5.18 6.06
CA THR A 180 24.49 -5.63 6.76
C THR A 180 25.70 -5.72 5.80
N ILE A 181 25.46 -6.09 4.55
CA ILE A 181 26.51 -6.19 3.51
C ILE A 181 27.02 -4.78 3.12
N SER A 182 26.11 -3.81 2.95
CA SER A 182 26.48 -2.45 2.54
C SER A 182 27.25 -1.67 3.62
N LYS A 183 26.97 -1.88 4.91
CA LYS A 183 27.69 -1.22 6.02
C LYS A 183 29.13 -1.72 6.18
N THR A 184 29.39 -2.99 5.86
CA THR A 184 30.75 -3.55 5.93
C THR A 184 31.68 -2.92 4.88
N SER A 185 31.14 -2.58 3.69
CA SER A 185 31.89 -1.90 2.63
C SER A 185 32.28 -0.46 2.95
N SER A 186 31.63 0.20 3.93
CA SER A 186 31.95 1.60 4.28
C SER A 186 33.13 1.72 5.26
N LYS A 187 33.53 0.64 5.95
CA LYS A 187 34.62 0.70 6.94
C LYS A 187 36.02 0.59 6.34
N THR A 188 36.13 0.23 5.06
CA THR A 188 37.39 -0.10 4.39
C THR A 188 37.88 0.96 3.40
N GLY A 189 37.16 2.07 3.24
CA GLY A 189 37.52 3.12 2.26
C GLY A 189 38.67 4.02 2.73
N LYS A 190 39.49 4.49 1.78
CA LYS A 190 40.58 5.44 2.00
C LYS A 190 40.02 6.85 2.24
N LYS A 191 40.65 7.63 3.12
CA LYS A 191 40.41 9.07 3.30
C LYS A 191 41.63 9.83 2.80
N LEU A 192 41.43 10.97 2.14
CA LEU A 192 42.52 11.83 1.69
C LEU A 192 42.75 12.92 2.74
N ASP A 193 44.02 13.19 3.08
CA ASP A 193 44.38 14.18 4.09
C ASP A 193 44.29 15.62 3.57
N LYS A 194 44.50 15.81 2.25
CA LYS A 194 44.36 17.09 1.56
C LYS A 194 43.53 16.91 0.30
N LEU A 195 42.54 17.79 0.12
CA LEU A 195 41.65 17.82 -1.04
C LEU A 195 41.90 19.10 -1.83
N GLU A 196 42.30 18.97 -3.09
CA GLU A 196 42.45 20.09 -4.04
C GLU A 196 41.17 20.26 -4.86
N GLY A 197 40.43 19.18 -5.07
CA GLY A 197 39.11 19.19 -5.70
C GLY A 197 39.17 19.08 -7.23
N HIS A 198 40.18 18.39 -7.77
CA HIS A 198 40.29 18.04 -9.17
C HIS A 198 39.46 16.79 -9.49
N ILE A 199 38.50 16.91 -10.42
CA ILE A 199 37.60 15.80 -10.78
C ILE A 199 37.81 15.43 -12.25
N ARG A 200 38.00 14.14 -12.55
CA ARG A 200 38.20 13.66 -13.92
C ARG A 200 37.38 12.41 -14.20
N PHE A 201 36.67 12.42 -15.33
CA PHE A 201 35.97 11.27 -15.88
C PHE A 201 36.80 10.68 -17.02
N ASN A 202 37.09 9.38 -16.95
CA ASN A 202 37.85 8.66 -17.97
C ASN A 202 37.00 7.52 -18.55
N ASP A 203 36.60 7.67 -19.82
CA ASP A 203 35.88 6.67 -20.63
C ASP A 203 34.66 6.07 -19.91
N VAL A 204 33.88 6.90 -19.23
CA VAL A 204 32.76 6.44 -18.41
C VAL A 204 31.59 5.97 -19.27
N CYS A 205 31.13 4.74 -19.05
CA CYS A 205 29.88 4.22 -19.61
C CYS A 205 28.86 3.99 -18.50
N PHE A 206 27.62 4.40 -18.74
CA PHE A 206 26.59 4.33 -17.71
C PHE A 206 25.17 4.21 -18.28
N SER A 207 24.37 3.36 -17.63
CA SER A 207 22.93 3.21 -17.83
C SER A 207 22.26 3.11 -16.45
N TYR A 208 21.08 3.71 -16.29
CA TYR A 208 20.34 3.58 -15.04
C TYR A 208 19.80 2.16 -14.85
N PRO A 209 19.83 1.58 -13.63
CA PRO A 209 19.32 0.23 -13.38
C PRO A 209 17.84 0.03 -13.74
N SER A 210 17.03 1.10 -13.66
CA SER A 210 15.62 1.08 -14.05
C SER A 210 15.41 0.95 -15.57
N ARG A 211 16.41 1.31 -16.38
CA ARG A 211 16.39 1.24 -17.85
C ARG A 211 17.77 0.81 -18.38
N PRO A 212 18.18 -0.46 -18.17
CA PRO A 212 19.54 -0.90 -18.48
C PRO A 212 19.88 -0.82 -19.98
N ASN A 213 18.88 -0.95 -20.84
CA ASN A 213 19.03 -0.94 -22.30
C ASN A 213 19.24 0.46 -22.89
N VAL A 214 19.08 1.53 -22.10
CA VAL A 214 19.27 2.90 -22.57
C VAL A 214 20.58 3.43 -22.00
N ALA A 215 21.60 3.47 -22.85
CA ALA A 215 22.89 4.06 -22.50
C ALA A 215 22.76 5.59 -22.38
N ILE A 216 23.13 6.12 -21.22
CA ILE A 216 23.19 7.58 -20.98
C ILE A 216 24.58 8.09 -21.36
N PHE A 217 25.63 7.39 -20.96
CA PHE A 217 27.02 7.72 -21.29
C PHE A 217 27.70 6.57 -22.03
N ASN A 218 28.48 6.92 -23.06
CA ASN A 218 29.30 5.99 -23.82
C ASN A 218 30.68 6.61 -24.04
N LYS A 219 31.66 6.17 -23.23
CA LYS A 219 33.01 6.74 -23.16
C LYS A 219 33.00 8.24 -22.88
N PHE A 220 32.29 8.65 -21.84
CA PHE A 220 32.21 10.04 -21.43
C PHE A 220 33.50 10.47 -20.71
N CYS A 221 34.07 11.59 -21.15
CA CYS A 221 35.29 12.19 -20.59
C CYS A 221 35.07 13.67 -20.32
N ILE A 222 35.44 14.12 -19.13
CA ILE A 222 35.46 15.54 -18.74
C ILE A 222 36.54 15.75 -17.67
N ASP A 223 37.25 16.87 -17.76
CA ASP A 223 38.23 17.32 -16.76
C ASP A 223 37.69 18.59 -16.10
N ILE A 224 37.64 18.59 -14.77
CA ILE A 224 37.11 19.66 -13.94
C ILE A 224 38.25 20.15 -13.05
N PRO A 225 38.92 21.27 -13.41
CA PRO A 225 40.07 21.78 -12.69
C PRO A 225 39.72 22.27 -11.27
N PRO A 226 40.65 22.19 -10.32
CA PRO A 226 40.42 22.58 -8.94
C PRO A 226 40.13 24.08 -8.82
N GLY A 227 39.16 24.45 -7.99
CA GLY A 227 38.80 25.84 -7.69
C GLY A 227 38.06 26.59 -8.82
N LYS A 228 37.70 25.91 -9.91
CA LYS A 228 37.02 26.49 -11.07
C LYS A 228 35.52 26.18 -11.08
N ILE A 229 34.74 27.06 -11.70
CA ILE A 229 33.30 26.90 -11.92
C ILE A 229 33.08 26.31 -13.31
N VAL A 230 32.61 25.06 -13.37
CA VAL A 230 32.30 24.34 -14.61
C VAL A 230 30.79 24.25 -14.80
N ALA A 231 30.29 24.84 -15.89
CA ALA A 231 28.88 24.80 -16.27
C ALA A 231 28.60 23.69 -17.30
N LEU A 232 27.68 22.78 -16.98
CA LEU A 232 27.18 21.74 -17.89
C LEU A 232 25.93 22.26 -18.62
N VAL A 233 26.00 22.33 -19.95
CA VAL A 233 24.93 22.87 -20.81
C VAL A 233 24.52 21.83 -21.86
N GLY A 234 23.24 21.78 -22.24
CA GLY A 234 22.77 20.87 -23.29
C GLY A 234 21.27 20.56 -23.22
N GLY A 235 20.73 19.89 -24.24
CA GLY A 235 19.31 19.54 -24.33
C GLY A 235 18.78 18.71 -23.15
N SER A 236 17.46 18.69 -22.95
CA SER A 236 16.85 17.83 -21.93
C SER A 236 17.20 16.36 -22.20
N GLY A 237 17.49 15.59 -21.14
CA GLY A 237 17.87 14.18 -21.25
C GLY A 237 19.32 13.90 -21.70
N SER A 238 20.18 14.91 -21.87
CA SER A 238 21.57 14.71 -22.31
C SER A 238 22.52 14.10 -21.25
N GLY A 239 22.05 13.86 -20.03
CA GLY A 239 22.84 13.26 -18.93
C GLY A 239 23.48 14.26 -17.95
N LYS A 240 23.19 15.56 -18.04
CA LYS A 240 23.76 16.60 -17.15
C LYS A 240 23.63 16.28 -15.66
N SER A 241 22.42 15.96 -15.20
CA SER A 241 22.16 15.60 -13.79
C SER A 241 22.80 14.26 -13.40
N THR A 242 23.00 13.37 -14.38
CA THR A 242 23.67 12.07 -14.17
C THR A 242 25.14 12.26 -13.80
N VAL A 243 25.81 13.29 -14.32
CA VAL A 243 27.19 13.63 -13.92
C VAL A 243 27.25 13.88 -12.41
N ILE A 244 26.34 14.70 -11.88
CA ILE A 244 26.25 14.99 -10.43
C ILE A 244 26.02 13.69 -9.65
N SER A 245 25.05 12.87 -10.05
CA SER A 245 24.74 11.61 -9.36
C SER A 245 25.92 10.63 -9.30
N LEU A 246 26.80 10.64 -10.31
CA LEU A 246 28.00 9.81 -10.35
C LEU A 246 29.13 10.37 -9.47
N ILE A 247 29.29 11.70 -9.39
CA ILE A 247 30.26 12.34 -8.47
C ILE A 247 29.90 12.02 -7.01
N GLU A 248 28.61 12.07 -6.66
CA GLU A 248 28.11 11.74 -5.32
C GLU A 248 28.06 10.23 -5.03
N ARG A 249 28.44 9.42 -6.02
CA ARG A 249 28.43 7.97 -5.97
C ARG A 249 27.08 7.41 -5.50
N PHE A 250 25.99 7.96 -6.04
CA PHE A 250 24.66 7.33 -5.93
C PHE A 250 24.55 6.12 -6.85
N TYR A 251 25.30 6.15 -7.95
CA TYR A 251 25.45 5.04 -8.88
C TYR A 251 26.93 4.83 -9.18
N GLU A 252 27.28 3.61 -9.58
CA GLU A 252 28.61 3.29 -10.06
C GLU A 252 28.60 3.13 -11.58
N PRO A 253 29.65 3.58 -12.29
CA PRO A 253 29.74 3.41 -13.73
C PRO A 253 29.89 1.94 -14.12
N LEU A 254 29.37 1.55 -15.28
CA LEU A 254 29.48 0.18 -15.81
C LEU A 254 30.92 -0.10 -16.28
N SER A 255 31.55 0.90 -16.89
CA SER A 255 32.96 0.87 -17.29
C SER A 255 33.55 2.28 -17.20
N GLY A 256 34.88 2.37 -17.19
CA GLY A 256 35.60 3.63 -17.00
C GLY A 256 35.89 3.92 -15.52
N GLN A 257 36.45 5.10 -15.25
CA GLN A 257 36.84 5.53 -13.90
C GLN A 257 36.48 6.99 -13.67
N ILE A 258 36.13 7.32 -12.44
CA ILE A 258 35.93 8.69 -11.98
C ILE A 258 36.97 8.94 -10.88
N LEU A 259 37.83 9.92 -11.11
CA LEU A 259 38.97 10.23 -10.26
C LEU A 259 38.71 11.54 -9.52
N LEU A 260 39.00 11.55 -8.23
CA LEU A 260 39.08 12.74 -7.38
C LEU A 260 40.53 12.86 -6.89
N ASP A 261 41.21 13.95 -7.27
CA ASP A 261 42.64 14.18 -7.00
C ASP A 261 43.52 12.97 -7.38
N GLY A 262 43.21 12.36 -8.54
CA GLY A 262 43.91 11.18 -9.07
C GLY A 262 43.55 9.83 -8.43
N THR A 263 42.70 9.81 -7.39
CA THR A 263 42.23 8.57 -6.74
C THR A 263 40.82 8.21 -7.22
N ASP A 264 40.58 6.94 -7.55
CA ASP A 264 39.24 6.47 -7.95
C ASP A 264 38.24 6.59 -6.78
N ILE A 265 37.10 7.24 -7.02
CA ILE A 265 36.05 7.46 -6.02
C ILE A 265 35.50 6.15 -5.41
N ARG A 266 35.68 5.00 -6.07
CA ARG A 266 35.30 3.68 -5.56
C ARG A 266 36.13 3.24 -4.37
N GLN A 267 37.37 3.70 -4.30
CA GLN A 267 38.33 3.36 -3.23
C GLN A 267 38.16 4.24 -2.00
N LEU A 268 37.46 5.37 -2.13
CA LEU A 268 37.25 6.33 -1.05
C LEU A 268 36.13 5.89 -0.11
N ASP A 269 36.23 6.28 1.16
CA ASP A 269 35.12 6.15 2.10
C ASP A 269 33.94 7.02 1.65
N LEU A 270 32.77 6.40 1.49
CA LEU A 270 31.58 7.06 0.96
C LEU A 270 31.06 8.16 1.89
N LYS A 271 31.15 7.95 3.22
CA LYS A 271 30.70 8.94 4.20
C LYS A 271 31.61 10.17 4.14
N TRP A 272 32.92 9.97 4.14
CA TRP A 272 33.90 11.04 3.98
C TRP A 272 33.74 11.79 2.66
N LEU A 273 33.59 11.08 1.53
CA LEU A 273 33.41 11.69 0.20
C LEU A 273 32.21 12.66 0.19
N ARG A 274 31.06 12.21 0.69
CA ARG A 274 29.83 13.02 0.73
C ARG A 274 29.92 14.19 1.73
N GLN A 275 30.76 14.10 2.75
CA GLN A 275 31.04 15.24 3.65
C GLN A 275 31.86 16.34 2.98
N GLN A 276 32.63 16.04 1.93
CA GLN A 276 33.40 17.02 1.18
C GLN A 276 32.59 17.71 0.06
N ILE A 277 31.39 17.20 -0.24
CA ILE A 277 30.55 17.68 -1.35
C ILE A 277 29.31 18.39 -0.78
N GLY A 278 29.03 19.58 -1.30
CA GLY A 278 27.75 20.27 -1.06
C GLY A 278 26.87 20.20 -2.31
N LEU A 279 25.65 19.69 -2.18
CA LEU A 279 24.68 19.59 -3.27
C LEU A 279 23.56 20.62 -3.10
N VAL A 280 23.16 21.26 -4.20
CA VAL A 280 21.95 22.09 -4.28
C VAL A 280 21.03 21.54 -5.38
N ASN A 281 19.85 21.06 -4.99
CA ASN A 281 18.86 20.49 -5.91
C ASN A 281 18.06 21.59 -6.64
N GLN A 282 17.53 21.27 -7.83
CA GLN A 282 16.63 22.18 -8.57
C GLN A 282 15.35 22.46 -7.78
N GLU A 283 14.78 21.42 -7.17
CA GLU A 283 13.66 21.49 -6.23
C GLU A 283 14.21 21.22 -4.83
N PRO A 284 14.32 22.26 -3.97
CA PRO A 284 14.82 22.08 -2.62
C PRO A 284 13.81 21.29 -1.78
N ALA A 285 14.25 20.15 -1.24
CA ALA A 285 13.46 19.37 -0.29
C ALA A 285 13.87 19.75 1.14
N LEU A 286 12.89 20.08 1.98
CA LEU A 286 13.08 20.35 3.41
C LEU A 286 12.38 19.24 4.21
N PHE A 287 12.98 18.84 5.32
CA PHE A 287 12.31 17.96 6.26
C PHE A 287 11.21 18.74 6.98
N ALA A 288 10.10 18.06 7.30
CA ALA A 288 8.97 18.60 8.06
C ALA A 288 9.34 18.79 9.55
N THR A 289 10.31 19.67 9.78
CA THR A 289 10.90 20.03 11.07
C THR A 289 11.25 21.53 11.07
N THR A 290 11.90 22.02 12.13
CA THR A 290 12.28 23.43 12.22
C THR A 290 13.39 23.80 11.25
N ILE A 291 13.51 25.10 10.93
CA ILE A 291 14.61 25.61 10.09
C ILE A 291 15.97 25.28 10.71
N ARG A 292 16.08 25.36 12.04
CA ARG A 292 17.28 24.97 12.78
C ARG A 292 17.67 23.52 12.54
N GLU A 293 16.72 22.58 12.67
CA GLU A 293 16.98 21.15 12.50
C GLU A 293 17.36 20.81 11.05
N ASN A 294 16.77 21.50 10.07
CA ASN A 294 17.15 21.37 8.66
C ASN A 294 18.61 21.80 8.41
N ILE A 295 19.07 22.90 9.01
CA ILE A 295 20.49 23.34 8.91
C ILE A 295 21.41 22.36 9.65
N LEU A 296 21.01 21.89 10.84
CA LEU A 296 21.76 20.92 11.64
C LEU A 296 21.90 19.56 10.95
N TYR A 297 20.97 19.21 10.05
CA TYR A 297 21.04 17.97 9.25
C TYR A 297 22.32 17.90 8.39
N GLY A 298 22.82 19.05 7.91
CA GLY A 298 24.08 19.11 7.15
C GLY A 298 25.34 18.91 8.02
N LYS A 299 25.32 19.39 9.27
CA LYS A 299 26.40 19.23 10.25
C LYS A 299 25.80 19.09 11.65
N GLY A 300 25.75 17.85 12.16
CA GLY A 300 25.03 17.50 13.39
C GLY A 300 25.57 18.14 14.68
N ASP A 301 26.84 18.57 14.68
CA ASP A 301 27.53 19.22 15.80
C ASP A 301 27.66 20.75 15.61
N ALA A 302 26.90 21.34 14.69
CA ALA A 302 27.00 22.77 14.41
C ALA A 302 26.57 23.64 15.61
N THR A 303 27.41 24.61 15.96
CA THR A 303 27.06 25.59 16.99
C THR A 303 26.04 26.61 16.47
N LEU A 304 25.34 27.31 17.37
CA LEU A 304 24.39 28.37 16.99
C LEU A 304 25.05 29.47 16.13
N VAL A 305 26.34 29.76 16.38
CA VAL A 305 27.12 30.72 15.58
C VAL A 305 27.34 30.20 14.16
N GLU A 306 27.63 28.91 14.00
CA GLU A 306 27.78 28.28 12.69
C GLU A 306 26.46 28.21 11.92
N ILE A 307 25.34 27.94 12.60
CA ILE A 307 24.00 27.96 12.02
C ILE A 307 23.65 29.37 11.51
N ALA A 308 23.89 30.41 12.32
CA ALA A 308 23.69 31.80 11.91
C ALA A 308 24.62 32.19 10.76
N ARG A 309 25.87 31.70 10.75
CA ARG A 309 26.82 31.92 9.65
C ARG A 309 26.36 31.25 8.36
N ALA A 310 25.84 30.03 8.42
CA ALA A 310 25.29 29.32 7.26
C ALA A 310 24.06 30.05 6.70
N ALA A 311 23.16 30.50 7.56
CA ALA A 311 22.00 31.32 7.19
C ALA A 311 22.40 32.67 6.57
N LYS A 312 23.50 33.27 7.04
CA LYS A 312 24.04 34.52 6.50
C LYS A 312 24.69 34.31 5.12
N LEU A 313 25.45 33.23 4.94
CA LEU A 313 26.07 32.88 3.65
C LEU A 313 25.03 32.53 2.58
N SER A 314 23.91 31.95 2.99
CA SER A 314 22.78 31.60 2.12
C SER A 314 21.75 32.73 1.94
N GLU A 315 22.05 33.95 2.39
CA GLU A 315 21.15 35.13 2.39
C GLU A 315 19.76 34.92 3.04
N ALA A 316 19.53 33.76 3.65
CA ALA A 316 18.29 33.39 4.30
C ALA A 316 18.09 34.09 5.65
N ILE A 317 19.13 34.69 6.23
CA ILE A 317 19.08 35.29 7.57
C ILE A 317 18.00 36.39 7.69
N THR A 318 17.81 37.21 6.66
CA THR A 318 16.78 38.26 6.66
C THR A 318 15.38 37.67 6.62
N PHE A 319 15.19 36.62 5.81
CA PHE A 319 13.94 35.87 5.75
C PHE A 319 13.62 35.21 7.08
N ILE A 320 14.60 34.51 7.67
CA ILE A 320 14.44 33.82 8.95
C ILE A 320 14.10 34.81 10.07
N ASN A 321 14.76 35.98 10.11
CA ASN A 321 14.49 36.99 11.13
C ASN A 321 13.08 37.62 11.03
N ASN A 322 12.43 37.54 9.87
CA ASN A 322 11.07 38.04 9.65
C ASN A 322 9.98 37.01 10.02
N LEU A 323 10.35 35.78 10.38
CA LEU A 323 9.41 34.75 10.83
C LEU A 323 9.11 34.91 12.34
N PRO A 324 7.88 34.57 12.80
CA PRO A 324 7.48 34.72 14.20
C PRO A 324 8.44 34.03 15.19
N ASP A 325 8.85 32.80 14.87
CA ASP A 325 9.70 31.96 15.74
C ASP A 325 11.13 31.80 15.19
N ARG A 326 11.49 32.61 14.17
CA ARG A 326 12.81 32.60 13.51
C ARG A 326 13.29 31.20 13.12
N PHE A 327 14.34 30.70 13.78
CA PHE A 327 14.94 29.39 13.49
C PHE A 327 14.08 28.22 13.98
N GLU A 328 13.16 28.44 14.91
CA GLU A 328 12.25 27.41 15.46
C GLU A 328 10.93 27.32 14.66
N THR A 329 10.76 28.15 13.64
CA THR A 329 9.61 28.04 12.72
C THR A 329 9.63 26.71 11.97
N GLN A 330 8.48 26.03 11.95
CA GLN A 330 8.27 24.81 11.16
C GLN A 330 8.40 25.13 9.67
N SER A 331 9.28 24.40 8.98
CA SER A 331 9.49 24.60 7.56
C SER A 331 8.39 23.90 6.76
N GLN A 332 7.44 24.67 6.22
CA GLN A 332 6.60 24.22 5.11
C GLN A 332 7.17 24.78 3.82
N GLU A 333 7.08 23.99 2.74
CA GLU A 333 7.57 24.28 1.38
C GLU A 333 7.35 25.75 0.99
N LYS A 334 8.38 26.56 1.17
CA LYS A 334 8.47 27.91 0.62
C LYS A 334 9.82 28.07 -0.03
N SER A 335 9.77 28.41 -1.30
CA SER A 335 10.89 28.60 -2.21
C SER A 335 11.82 29.71 -1.72
N VAL A 336 13.05 29.35 -1.37
CA VAL A 336 14.18 30.28 -1.23
C VAL A 336 15.09 30.02 -2.42
N GLN A 337 15.23 31.00 -3.30
CA GLN A 337 16.02 30.83 -4.51
C GLN A 337 16.80 32.11 -4.83
N GLU A 338 17.82 32.38 -4.02
CA GLU A 338 18.89 33.34 -4.28
C GLU A 338 19.94 33.21 -3.14
N ALA A 339 21.10 32.60 -3.43
CA ALA A 339 22.37 32.68 -2.66
C ALA A 339 23.47 31.72 -3.16
N LEU A 340 23.57 31.47 -4.46
CA LEU A 340 24.53 30.49 -5.00
C LEU A 340 25.94 31.09 -5.18
N ASP A 341 26.02 32.33 -5.65
CA ASP A 341 27.28 32.92 -6.13
C ASP A 341 28.33 33.12 -5.01
N ARG A 342 27.91 33.43 -3.78
CA ARG A 342 28.85 33.60 -2.63
C ARG A 342 29.42 32.29 -2.12
N VAL A 343 28.71 31.18 -2.30
CA VAL A 343 29.12 29.85 -1.81
C VAL A 343 30.14 29.20 -2.76
N MET A 344 30.19 29.64 -4.02
CA MET A 344 31.06 29.08 -5.07
C MET A 344 32.50 29.59 -5.02
N VAL A 345 32.78 30.69 -4.33
CA VAL A 345 34.12 31.32 -4.31
C VAL A 345 35.14 30.41 -3.61
N GLY A 346 36.22 30.07 -4.32
CA GLY A 346 37.33 29.26 -3.80
C GLY A 346 37.07 27.77 -3.73
N ARG A 347 36.00 27.27 -4.36
CA ARG A 347 35.63 25.83 -4.41
C ARG A 347 35.45 25.38 -5.85
N THR A 348 35.86 24.15 -6.15
CA THR A 348 35.47 23.50 -7.40
C THR A 348 33.96 23.36 -7.44
N THR A 349 33.31 23.95 -8.44
CA THR A 349 31.84 24.00 -8.52
C THR A 349 31.39 23.44 -9.87
N VAL A 350 30.48 22.47 -9.82
CA VAL A 350 29.83 21.92 -11.03
C VAL A 350 28.37 22.38 -11.04
N VAL A 351 27.97 23.11 -12.08
CA VAL A 351 26.62 23.68 -12.19
C VAL A 351 25.91 23.14 -13.42
N VAL A 352 24.71 22.58 -13.24
CA VAL A 352 23.82 22.27 -14.36
C VAL A 352 23.01 23.51 -14.68
N ALA A 353 23.47 24.25 -15.68
CA ALA A 353 22.98 25.58 -15.95
C ALA A 353 21.81 25.56 -16.94
N HIS A 354 20.69 26.18 -16.53
CA HIS A 354 19.53 26.45 -17.38
C HIS A 354 19.31 27.95 -17.64
N ARG A 355 19.99 28.83 -16.90
CA ARG A 355 19.87 30.29 -17.01
C ARG A 355 21.14 30.87 -17.63
N LEU A 356 20.99 31.78 -18.59
CA LEU A 356 22.10 32.41 -19.29
C LEU A 356 23.08 33.13 -18.37
N SER A 357 22.59 33.77 -17.30
CA SER A 357 23.43 34.47 -16.31
C SER A 357 24.39 33.53 -15.58
N THR A 358 23.91 32.35 -15.17
CA THR A 358 24.73 31.32 -14.52
C THR A 358 25.75 30.71 -15.48
N ILE A 359 25.42 30.65 -16.77
CA ILE A 359 26.32 30.15 -17.82
C ILE A 359 27.45 31.16 -18.08
N ARG A 360 27.14 32.46 -18.18
CA ARG A 360 28.13 33.50 -18.47
C ARG A 360 29.19 33.67 -17.38
N ASN A 361 28.81 33.44 -16.12
CA ASN A 361 29.72 33.60 -14.98
C ASN A 361 30.60 32.36 -14.72
N ALA A 362 30.49 31.31 -15.52
CA ALA A 362 31.29 30.10 -15.36
C ALA A 362 32.69 30.27 -15.98
N ASP A 363 33.72 29.74 -15.33
CA ASP A 363 35.09 29.71 -15.86
C ASP A 363 35.18 28.82 -17.12
N ILE A 364 34.48 27.68 -17.09
CA ILE A 364 34.50 26.68 -18.16
C ILE A 364 33.08 26.24 -18.44
N ILE A 365 32.69 26.24 -19.71
CA ILE A 365 31.41 25.73 -20.17
C ILE A 365 31.66 24.44 -20.93
N ALA A 366 30.97 23.37 -20.55
CA ALA A 366 31.04 22.07 -21.20
C ALA A 366 29.67 21.70 -21.78
N VAL A 367 29.60 21.57 -23.11
CA VAL A 367 28.36 21.25 -23.83
C VAL A 367 28.20 19.74 -23.94
N VAL A 368 27.14 19.22 -23.31
CA VAL A 368 26.77 17.81 -23.28
C VAL A 368 25.67 17.51 -24.30
N GLN A 369 25.98 16.71 -25.31
CA GLN A 369 25.02 16.22 -26.29
C GLN A 369 25.11 14.70 -26.41
N SER A 370 23.96 14.02 -26.32
CA SER A 370 23.87 12.56 -26.44
C SER A 370 24.89 11.79 -25.59
N GLY A 371 25.15 12.26 -24.37
CA GLY A 371 26.06 11.59 -23.44
C GLY A 371 27.55 11.77 -23.73
N LYS A 372 27.94 12.78 -24.52
CA LYS A 372 29.34 13.14 -24.80
C LYS A 372 29.55 14.65 -24.68
N ILE A 373 30.79 15.05 -24.38
CA ILE A 373 31.21 16.45 -24.44
C ILE A 373 31.55 16.80 -25.89
N VAL A 374 30.85 17.79 -26.44
CA VAL A 374 31.04 18.26 -27.82
C VAL A 374 31.95 19.47 -27.87
N GLU A 375 31.79 20.39 -26.91
CA GLU A 375 32.54 21.65 -26.85
C GLU A 375 32.92 21.99 -25.42
N THR A 376 34.11 22.57 -25.24
CA THR A 376 34.60 23.12 -23.98
C THR A 376 35.32 24.43 -24.21
N GLY A 377 35.05 25.44 -23.38
CA GLY A 377 35.72 26.74 -23.45
C GLY A 377 35.05 27.78 -22.56
N SER A 378 35.56 29.02 -22.60
CA SER A 378 34.92 30.18 -21.97
C SER A 378 33.72 30.68 -22.81
N HIS A 379 32.87 31.53 -22.22
CA HIS A 379 31.72 32.10 -22.92
C HIS A 379 32.12 32.80 -24.22
N ASP A 380 33.14 33.66 -24.15
CA ASP A 380 33.59 34.49 -25.27
C ASP A 380 34.27 33.64 -26.37
N GLU A 381 34.97 32.58 -25.98
CA GLU A 381 35.56 31.63 -26.93
C GLU A 381 34.51 30.80 -27.67
N LEU A 382 33.45 30.36 -26.99
CA LEU A 382 32.44 29.50 -27.60
C LEU A 382 31.47 30.30 -28.47
N ILE A 383 31.18 31.55 -28.13
CA ILE A 383 30.29 32.40 -28.93
C ILE A 383 30.95 32.94 -30.20
N SER A 384 32.28 33.11 -30.18
CA SER A 384 33.06 33.58 -31.34
C SER A 384 33.34 32.49 -32.39
N ARG A 385 33.16 31.21 -32.04
CA ARG A 385 33.34 30.09 -32.97
C ARG A 385 32.18 30.00 -33.97
N PRO A 386 32.44 30.03 -35.29
CA PRO A 386 31.40 29.77 -36.28
C PRO A 386 30.92 28.30 -36.15
N ASN A 387 29.60 28.10 -36.12
CA ASN A 387 28.92 26.80 -35.95
C ASN A 387 29.04 26.13 -34.56
N SER A 388 29.19 26.90 -33.48
CA SER A 388 29.17 26.33 -32.13
C SER A 388 27.78 25.81 -31.72
N ALA A 389 27.74 24.60 -31.14
CA ALA A 389 26.55 24.03 -30.51
C ALA A 389 26.10 24.88 -29.31
N TYR A 390 27.05 25.44 -28.55
CA TYR A 390 26.78 26.39 -27.48
C TYR A 390 26.11 27.67 -27.99
N ALA A 391 26.65 28.31 -29.04
CA ALA A 391 26.09 29.54 -29.61
C ALA A 391 24.64 29.35 -30.07
N SER A 392 24.34 28.19 -30.68
CA SER A 392 22.98 27.82 -31.08
C SER A 392 22.02 27.72 -29.90
N LEU A 393 22.45 27.14 -28.77
CA LEU A 393 21.64 27.05 -27.55
C LEU A 393 21.39 28.42 -26.93
N VAL A 394 22.40 29.30 -26.91
CA VAL A 394 22.29 30.68 -26.41
C VAL A 394 21.30 31.48 -27.25
N GLN A 395 21.39 31.42 -28.59
CA GLN A 395 20.47 32.11 -29.49
C GLN A 395 19.02 31.65 -29.31
N LEU A 396 18.79 30.34 -29.19
CA LEU A 396 17.46 29.79 -28.91
C LEU A 396 16.92 30.26 -27.56
N GLN A 397 17.79 30.34 -26.55
CA GLN A 397 17.41 30.79 -25.22
C GLN A 397 17.11 32.29 -25.19
N GLU A 398 17.89 33.13 -25.87
CA GLU A 398 17.65 34.57 -26.02
C GLU A 398 16.38 34.87 -26.83
N ALA A 399 16.12 34.12 -27.91
CA ALA A 399 14.86 34.21 -28.64
C ALA A 399 13.66 33.88 -27.75
N SER A 400 13.79 32.86 -26.90
CA SER A 400 12.72 32.46 -25.96
C SER A 400 12.47 33.48 -24.84
N SER A 401 13.49 34.22 -24.39
CA SER A 401 13.35 35.26 -23.37
C SER A 401 12.82 36.57 -23.95
N LEU A 402 13.20 36.95 -25.17
CA LEU A 402 12.63 38.10 -25.89
C LEU A 402 11.14 37.91 -26.19
N HIS A 403 10.71 36.69 -26.51
CA HIS A 403 9.29 36.38 -26.73
C HIS A 403 8.42 36.54 -25.47
N ARG A 404 8.99 36.39 -24.25
CA ARG A 404 8.29 36.66 -22.99
C ARG A 404 8.13 38.15 -22.68
N LEU A 405 9.02 38.99 -23.22
CA LEU A 405 8.95 40.45 -23.08
C LEU A 405 7.88 41.05 -24.01
N CYS A 406 7.70 40.50 -25.22
CA CYS A 406 6.66 40.96 -26.17
C CYS A 406 5.22 40.65 -25.73
N SER A 407 5.00 39.74 -24.76
CA SER A 407 3.68 39.49 -24.15
C SER A 407 3.24 40.54 -23.09
N ARG A 408 4.03 41.61 -22.87
CA ARG A 408 3.67 42.75 -22.00
C ARG A 408 3.59 44.05 -22.82
N GLY A 409 2.52 44.21 -23.61
CA GLY A 409 2.10 45.49 -24.22
C GLY A 409 0.97 46.17 -23.44
N PRO A 410 0.68 47.47 -23.67
CA PRO A 410 -0.14 48.29 -22.77
C PRO A 410 -1.64 47.97 -22.84
N THR A 411 -2.31 48.24 -21.72
CA THR A 411 -3.70 47.95 -21.38
C THR A 411 -4.74 48.45 -22.39
N LEU A 412 -5.56 47.55 -22.92
CA LEU A 412 -6.93 47.84 -23.32
C LEU A 412 -7.82 46.60 -23.13
N GLY A 413 -8.82 46.70 -22.25
CA GLY A 413 -9.89 45.70 -22.08
C GLY A 413 -9.51 44.44 -21.30
N ARG A 414 -9.88 44.41 -20.01
CA ARG A 414 -9.80 43.22 -19.15
C ARG A 414 -11.11 42.42 -19.26
N PRO A 415 -11.14 41.20 -19.83
CA PRO A 415 -11.93 40.12 -19.28
C PRO A 415 -11.11 39.43 -18.18
N LEU A 416 -11.79 39.01 -17.12
CA LEU A 416 -11.21 38.36 -15.95
C LEU A 416 -10.31 37.18 -16.36
N SER A 417 -9.01 37.33 -16.10
CA SER A 417 -7.97 36.34 -16.37
C SER A 417 -8.27 35.02 -15.69
N MET A 418 -8.50 33.98 -16.50
CA MET A 418 -8.27 32.59 -16.12
C MET A 418 -6.85 32.43 -15.58
N ARG A 419 -6.74 31.85 -14.39
CA ARG A 419 -5.49 31.52 -13.71
C ARG A 419 -4.90 30.27 -14.38
N HIS A 420 -4.06 30.47 -15.40
CA HIS A 420 -3.33 29.39 -16.06
C HIS A 420 -2.18 28.94 -15.14
N SER A 421 -2.41 27.87 -14.38
CA SER A 421 -1.36 27.12 -13.71
C SER A 421 -0.76 26.14 -14.72
N HIS A 422 0.46 26.44 -15.17
CA HIS A 422 1.33 25.48 -15.86
C HIS A 422 1.82 24.45 -14.83
N GLU A 423 1.15 23.30 -14.77
CA GLU A 423 1.72 22.07 -14.25
C GLU A 423 1.34 20.95 -15.22
N LEU A 424 2.30 20.56 -16.06
CA LEU A 424 2.24 19.32 -16.84
C LEU A 424 3.64 18.97 -17.35
N SER A 425 4.35 18.20 -16.52
CA SER A 425 5.24 17.14 -16.99
C SER A 425 5.55 16.17 -15.84
N HIS A 426 4.54 15.42 -15.41
CA HIS A 426 4.77 14.15 -14.69
C HIS A 426 4.13 13.02 -15.48
N THR A 427 4.89 12.50 -16.44
CA THR A 427 4.74 11.13 -16.91
C THR A 427 6.08 10.44 -16.73
N SER A 428 6.25 9.71 -15.62
CA SER A 428 6.64 8.29 -15.64
C SER A 428 7.19 7.82 -14.28
N HIS A 429 6.53 6.76 -13.80
CA HIS A 429 7.06 5.63 -13.06
C HIS A 429 7.92 5.87 -11.80
N GLY A 430 7.24 5.71 -10.67
CA GLY A 430 7.83 5.40 -9.37
C GLY A 430 6.73 5.12 -8.35
N ALA A 431 5.96 4.05 -8.53
CA ALA A 431 4.96 3.62 -7.55
C ALA A 431 5.66 3.11 -6.28
N SER A 432 6.08 4.02 -5.40
CA SER A 432 6.38 3.70 -4.01
C SER A 432 5.06 3.50 -3.29
N PHE A 433 4.86 2.27 -2.80
CA PHE A 433 3.76 1.89 -1.91
C PHE A 433 3.69 2.82 -0.69
N HIS A 434 2.90 3.89 -0.76
CA HIS A 434 2.32 4.51 0.42
C HIS A 434 0.95 3.88 0.62
N SER A 435 0.92 2.80 1.40
CA SER A 435 -0.32 2.29 1.96
C SER A 435 -0.78 3.29 3.01
N ASP A 436 -1.60 4.26 2.61
CA ASP A 436 -2.38 5.09 3.53
C ASP A 436 -3.44 4.22 4.23
N LYS A 437 -2.95 3.43 5.19
CA LYS A 437 -3.73 3.13 6.38
C LYS A 437 -3.61 4.34 7.28
N VAL A 438 -4.39 5.39 6.97
CA VAL A 438 -4.73 6.40 7.96
C VAL A 438 -5.50 5.68 9.06
N SER A 439 -4.72 5.31 10.06
CA SER A 439 -5.20 4.81 11.33
C SER A 439 -5.84 6.02 12.00
N VAL A 440 -7.17 6.04 12.07
CA VAL A 440 -7.90 6.96 12.95
C VAL A 440 -7.50 6.61 14.38
N GLY A 441 -6.44 7.24 14.86
CA GLY A 441 -5.80 6.92 16.13
C GLY A 441 -4.91 8.07 16.57
N ARG A 442 -5.51 8.98 17.34
CA ARG A 442 -4.85 10.02 18.18
C ARG A 442 -3.97 11.02 17.43
N ILE A 443 -4.59 12.13 17.00
CA ILE A 443 -3.89 13.41 16.89
C ILE A 443 -4.03 14.09 18.25
N GLY A 444 -2.90 14.23 18.94
CA GLY A 444 -2.73 15.15 20.06
C GLY A 444 -2.62 16.59 19.54
N ALA A 445 -3.31 17.47 20.24
CA ALA A 445 -3.08 18.91 20.40
C ALA A 445 -2.30 19.63 19.27
N ASP A 446 -3.01 20.09 18.25
CA ASP A 446 -2.96 21.52 17.89
C ASP A 446 -4.25 21.97 17.18
N GLY A 447 -4.64 23.22 17.39
CA GLY A 447 -6.01 23.75 17.22
C GLY A 447 -6.55 23.82 15.79
N THR A 448 -6.94 22.68 15.21
CA THR A 448 -7.96 22.63 14.15
C THR A 448 -9.19 21.95 14.72
N GLU A 449 -10.33 22.63 14.76
CA GLU A 449 -11.60 22.04 15.20
C GLU A 449 -11.85 20.74 14.42
N CYS A 450 -11.67 19.61 15.08
CA CYS A 450 -12.03 18.32 14.56
C CYS A 450 -13.56 18.30 14.49
N VAL A 451 -14.12 18.66 13.34
CA VAL A 451 -15.56 18.56 13.06
C VAL A 451 -15.95 17.12 13.31
N LYS A 452 -16.53 16.85 14.48
CA LYS A 452 -17.06 15.53 14.81
C LYS A 452 -18.04 15.17 13.70
N PRO A 453 -17.86 14.02 13.01
CA PRO A 453 -18.78 13.65 11.96
C PRO A 453 -20.20 13.62 12.53
N PRO A 454 -21.19 14.18 11.81
CA PRO A 454 -22.56 14.22 12.30
C PRO A 454 -23.03 12.80 12.63
N HIS A 455 -23.62 12.61 13.80
CA HIS A 455 -24.10 11.30 14.23
C HIS A 455 -25.17 10.82 13.25
N VAL A 456 -24.87 9.76 12.50
CA VAL A 456 -25.82 9.22 11.54
C VAL A 456 -26.85 8.39 12.31
N SER A 457 -28.11 8.81 12.29
CA SER A 457 -29.21 8.06 12.90
C SER A 457 -29.39 6.72 12.18
N SER A 458 -29.53 5.63 12.95
CA SER A 458 -29.83 4.29 12.41
C SER A 458 -31.07 4.28 11.50
N GLY A 459 -32.05 5.15 11.76
CA GLY A 459 -33.24 5.30 10.91
C GLY A 459 -32.93 5.77 9.49
N ARG A 460 -31.91 6.62 9.32
CA ARG A 460 -31.44 7.07 7.99
C ARG A 460 -30.74 5.95 7.23
N LEU A 461 -30.04 5.05 7.91
CA LEU A 461 -29.43 3.88 7.27
C LEU A 461 -30.51 2.91 6.76
N PHE A 462 -31.56 2.68 7.56
CA PHE A 462 -32.68 1.84 7.14
C PHE A 462 -33.49 2.43 5.98
N SER A 463 -33.64 3.76 5.91
CA SER A 463 -34.35 4.39 4.79
C SER A 463 -33.62 4.18 3.45
N MET A 464 -32.29 4.07 3.45
CA MET A 464 -31.51 3.77 2.23
C MET A 464 -31.75 2.35 1.69
N VAL A 465 -32.18 1.42 2.55
CA VAL A 465 -32.55 0.05 2.18
C VAL A 465 -33.94 -0.03 1.54
N GLY A 466 -34.77 1.00 1.69
CA GLY A 466 -36.18 1.04 1.30
C GLY A 466 -36.54 0.33 -0.02
N PRO A 467 -35.85 0.57 -1.15
CA PRO A 467 -36.20 -0.07 -2.43
C PRO A 467 -36.02 -1.60 -2.49
N ASP A 468 -35.25 -2.20 -1.59
CA ASP A 468 -34.99 -3.66 -1.53
C ASP A 468 -35.61 -4.31 -0.28
N TRP A 469 -36.61 -3.67 0.36
CA TRP A 469 -37.21 -4.13 1.63
C TRP A 469 -37.75 -5.57 1.59
N THR A 470 -38.23 -6.03 0.43
CA THR A 470 -38.77 -7.37 0.24
C THR A 470 -37.75 -8.46 0.56
N TYR A 471 -36.50 -8.29 0.13
CA TYR A 471 -35.41 -9.21 0.45
C TYR A 471 -35.10 -9.23 1.95
N GLY A 472 -35.21 -8.08 2.62
CA GLY A 472 -35.06 -7.96 4.06
C GLY A 472 -36.09 -8.80 4.83
N ILE A 473 -37.35 -8.79 4.39
CA ILE A 473 -38.42 -9.57 5.02
C ILE A 473 -38.19 -11.08 4.84
N PHE A 474 -37.97 -11.54 3.60
CA PHE A 474 -37.72 -12.97 3.34
C PHE A 474 -36.48 -13.47 4.09
N GLY A 475 -35.42 -12.67 4.12
CA GLY A 475 -34.21 -12.98 4.88
C GLY A 475 -34.45 -13.08 6.38
N THR A 476 -35.27 -12.17 6.94
CA THR A 476 -35.59 -12.16 8.38
C THR A 476 -36.48 -13.33 8.80
N ILE A 477 -37.50 -13.67 8.01
CA ILE A 477 -38.35 -14.85 8.27
C ILE A 477 -37.51 -16.12 8.29
N CYS A 478 -36.63 -16.30 7.29
CA CYS A 478 -35.74 -17.45 7.24
C CYS A 478 -34.73 -17.44 8.39
N ALA A 479 -34.18 -16.28 8.75
CA ALA A 479 -33.28 -16.17 9.91
C ALA A 479 -33.96 -16.57 11.23
N LEU A 480 -35.24 -16.24 11.42
CA LEU A 480 -36.02 -16.69 12.58
C LEU A 480 -36.17 -18.21 12.61
N ILE A 481 -36.46 -18.84 11.46
CA ILE A 481 -36.55 -20.30 11.35
C ILE A 481 -35.19 -20.95 11.68
N ALA A 482 -34.09 -20.42 11.15
CA ALA A 482 -32.75 -20.90 11.44
C ALA A 482 -32.40 -20.73 12.94
N GLY A 483 -32.81 -19.61 13.56
CA GLY A 483 -32.61 -19.36 14.99
C GLY A 483 -33.39 -20.32 15.89
N ALA A 484 -34.64 -20.62 15.53
CA ALA A 484 -35.50 -21.58 16.24
C ALA A 484 -34.97 -23.02 16.19
N GLN A 485 -34.11 -23.32 15.21
CA GLN A 485 -33.56 -24.65 15.05
C GLN A 485 -32.64 -25.07 16.21
N MET A 486 -31.90 -24.14 16.83
CA MET A 486 -30.95 -24.46 17.92
C MET A 486 -31.66 -24.91 19.23
N PRO A 487 -32.72 -24.23 19.70
CA PRO A 487 -33.52 -24.74 20.81
C PRO A 487 -34.17 -26.10 20.52
N LEU A 488 -34.72 -26.29 19.30
CA LEU A 488 -35.31 -27.58 18.89
C LEU A 488 -34.27 -28.70 18.88
N PHE A 489 -33.06 -28.39 18.42
CA PHE A 489 -31.93 -29.31 18.48
C PHE A 489 -31.60 -29.70 19.92
N ALA A 490 -31.50 -28.74 20.84
CA ALA A 490 -31.23 -29.00 22.25
C ALA A 490 -32.30 -29.91 22.88
N LEU A 491 -33.59 -29.64 22.61
CA LEU A 491 -34.70 -30.49 23.07
C LEU A 491 -34.57 -31.93 22.55
N GLY A 492 -34.25 -32.12 21.27
CA GLY A 492 -34.05 -33.45 20.69
C GLY A 492 -32.89 -34.21 21.36
N VAL A 493 -31.78 -33.54 21.64
CA VAL A 493 -30.64 -34.15 22.35
C VAL A 493 -30.99 -34.50 23.80
N THR A 494 -31.71 -33.62 24.51
CA THR A 494 -32.17 -33.89 25.89
C THR A 494 -33.17 -35.04 25.95
N GLN A 495 -34.13 -35.11 25.02
CA GLN A 495 -35.07 -36.22 24.92
C GLN A 495 -34.37 -37.54 24.59
N ALA A 496 -33.34 -37.51 23.72
CA ALA A 496 -32.54 -38.68 23.43
C ALA A 496 -31.83 -39.22 24.69
N LEU A 497 -31.24 -38.33 25.51
CA LEU A 497 -30.63 -38.73 26.77
C LEU A 497 -31.62 -39.41 27.73
N VAL A 498 -32.82 -38.84 27.90
CA VAL A 498 -33.86 -39.44 28.75
C VAL A 498 -34.29 -40.80 28.20
N SER A 499 -34.42 -40.93 26.87
CA SER A 499 -34.82 -42.18 26.23
C SER A 499 -33.83 -43.33 26.43
N TYR A 500 -32.55 -43.05 26.70
CA TYR A 500 -31.54 -44.08 26.97
C TYR A 500 -31.72 -44.79 28.32
N TYR A 501 -32.53 -44.23 29.23
CA TYR A 501 -32.86 -44.84 30.52
C TYR A 501 -34.22 -45.55 30.54
N MET A 502 -34.90 -45.62 29.39
CA MET A 502 -36.22 -46.26 29.25
C MET A 502 -36.09 -47.69 28.71
N GLU A 503 -37.20 -48.44 28.71
CA GLU A 503 -37.27 -49.76 28.07
C GLU A 503 -37.04 -49.66 26.55
N TRP A 504 -36.43 -50.70 25.98
CA TRP A 504 -35.96 -50.72 24.60
C TRP A 504 -37.03 -50.37 23.55
N ASP A 505 -38.26 -50.86 23.73
CA ASP A 505 -39.36 -50.59 22.79
C ASP A 505 -39.72 -49.10 22.74
N VAL A 506 -39.63 -48.43 23.89
CA VAL A 506 -39.85 -46.98 24.02
C VAL A 506 -38.65 -46.22 23.45
N THR A 507 -37.42 -46.62 23.81
CA THR A 507 -36.18 -46.01 23.30
C THR A 507 -36.12 -46.06 21.78
N CYS A 508 -36.39 -47.21 21.17
CA CYS A 508 -36.36 -47.39 19.71
C CYS A 508 -37.37 -46.47 19.01
N ARG A 509 -38.58 -46.33 19.57
CA ARG A 509 -39.63 -45.46 19.03
C ARG A 509 -39.26 -43.98 19.14
N GLU A 510 -38.74 -43.54 20.29
CA GLU A 510 -38.36 -42.14 20.52
C GLU A 510 -37.11 -41.75 19.72
N VAL A 511 -36.08 -42.58 19.73
CA VAL A 511 -34.87 -42.38 18.91
C VAL A 511 -35.21 -42.28 17.43
N LYS A 512 -36.09 -43.15 16.91
CA LYS A 512 -36.53 -43.07 15.51
C LYS A 512 -37.22 -41.74 15.18
N LYS A 513 -38.06 -41.22 16.08
CA LYS A 513 -38.69 -39.90 15.92
C LYS A 513 -37.64 -38.78 15.90
N ILE A 514 -36.68 -38.81 16.83
CA ILE A 514 -35.62 -37.79 16.95
C ILE A 514 -34.71 -37.81 15.72
N THR A 515 -34.29 -38.98 15.25
CA THR A 515 -33.49 -39.13 14.03
C THR A 515 -34.24 -38.58 12.81
N LEU A 516 -35.54 -38.87 12.67
CA LEU A 516 -36.37 -38.34 11.56
C LEU A 516 -36.49 -36.82 11.63
N LEU A 517 -36.68 -36.25 12.84
CA LEU A 517 -36.70 -34.80 13.05
C LEU A 517 -35.36 -34.15 12.68
N PHE A 518 -34.22 -34.75 13.04
CA PHE A 518 -32.91 -34.24 12.65
C PHE A 518 -32.66 -34.34 11.14
N CYS A 519 -33.11 -35.41 10.48
CA CYS A 519 -33.04 -35.51 9.02
C CYS A 519 -33.92 -34.45 8.32
N GLY A 520 -35.15 -34.23 8.81
CA GLY A 520 -36.02 -33.18 8.29
C GLY A 520 -35.44 -31.78 8.52
N GLY A 521 -34.89 -31.54 9.71
CA GLY A 521 -34.16 -30.34 10.06
C GLY A 521 -33.00 -30.08 9.12
N ALA A 522 -32.20 -31.10 8.79
CA ALA A 522 -31.04 -30.98 7.88
C ALA A 522 -31.43 -30.41 6.51
N VAL A 523 -32.54 -30.89 5.92
CA VAL A 523 -33.04 -30.41 4.61
C VAL A 523 -33.53 -28.96 4.72
N ILE A 524 -34.32 -28.65 5.75
CA ILE A 524 -34.86 -27.30 6.00
C ILE A 524 -33.70 -26.31 6.19
N THR A 525 -32.65 -26.69 6.90
CA THR A 525 -31.50 -25.81 7.16
C THR A 525 -30.83 -25.32 5.88
N VAL A 526 -30.66 -26.20 4.87
CA VAL A 526 -30.04 -25.81 3.60
C VAL A 526 -30.87 -24.74 2.91
N ILE A 527 -32.17 -24.97 2.78
CA ILE A 527 -33.09 -24.06 2.10
C ILE A 527 -33.12 -22.70 2.82
N VAL A 528 -33.29 -22.74 4.14
CA VAL A 528 -33.38 -21.55 4.98
C VAL A 528 -32.08 -20.74 4.94
N HIS A 529 -30.90 -21.37 5.03
CA HIS A 529 -29.61 -20.67 4.97
C HIS A 529 -29.32 -20.08 3.59
N VAL A 530 -29.70 -20.78 2.51
CA VAL A 530 -29.59 -20.27 1.15
C VAL A 530 -30.44 -19.01 0.97
N ILE A 531 -31.71 -19.04 1.35
CA ILE A 531 -32.60 -17.89 1.22
C ILE A 531 -32.12 -16.72 2.11
N THR A 532 -31.73 -17.00 3.35
CA THR A 532 -31.24 -15.99 4.30
C THR A 532 -30.02 -15.26 3.75
N HIS A 533 -28.97 -15.99 3.37
CA HIS A 533 -27.72 -15.37 2.92
C HIS A 533 -27.82 -14.79 1.51
N LEU A 534 -28.64 -15.35 0.63
CA LEU A 534 -28.89 -14.77 -0.69
C LEU A 534 -29.64 -13.44 -0.57
N SER A 535 -30.69 -13.39 0.24
CA SER A 535 -31.53 -12.19 0.39
C SER A 535 -30.77 -11.05 1.05
N PHE A 536 -30.09 -11.31 2.18
CA PHE A 536 -29.23 -10.29 2.82
C PHE A 536 -28.00 -9.94 1.99
N GLY A 537 -27.45 -10.89 1.22
CA GLY A 537 -26.36 -10.63 0.29
C GLY A 537 -26.77 -9.68 -0.84
N ILE A 538 -27.91 -9.93 -1.50
CA ILE A 538 -28.43 -9.05 -2.55
C ILE A 538 -28.73 -7.66 -1.99
N MET A 539 -29.40 -7.59 -0.85
CA MET A 539 -29.76 -6.33 -0.19
C MET A 539 -28.51 -5.51 0.17
N GLY A 540 -27.50 -6.14 0.79
CA GLY A 540 -26.26 -5.47 1.18
C GLY A 540 -25.41 -5.00 -0.01
N GLU A 541 -25.29 -5.81 -1.06
CA GLU A 541 -24.53 -5.46 -2.26
C GLU A 541 -25.21 -4.36 -3.08
N ARG A 542 -26.54 -4.36 -3.18
CA ARG A 542 -27.29 -3.28 -3.84
C ARG A 542 -27.19 -1.96 -3.09
N LEU A 543 -27.30 -2.00 -1.76
CA LEU A 543 -27.10 -0.83 -0.91
C LEU A 543 -25.69 -0.27 -1.12
N THR A 544 -24.67 -1.13 -1.07
CA THR A 544 -23.27 -0.73 -1.24
C THR A 544 -23.03 -0.10 -2.61
N LEU A 545 -23.57 -0.69 -3.68
CA LEU A 545 -23.48 -0.14 -5.04
C LEU A 545 -24.09 1.26 -5.11
N ARG A 546 -25.32 1.45 -4.59
CA ARG A 546 -26.01 2.74 -4.61
C ARG A 546 -25.29 3.80 -3.78
N THR A 547 -24.85 3.46 -2.57
CA THR A 547 -24.12 4.40 -1.71
C THR A 547 -22.82 4.85 -2.36
N ARG A 548 -22.06 3.93 -2.97
CA ARG A 548 -20.82 4.27 -3.67
C ARG A 548 -21.07 5.14 -4.90
N GLU A 549 -22.10 4.82 -5.69
CA GLU A 549 -22.49 5.62 -6.85
C GLU A 549 -22.94 7.03 -6.44
N MET A 550 -23.79 7.17 -5.41
CA MET A 550 -24.24 8.46 -4.89
C MET A 550 -23.08 9.29 -4.33
N MET A 551 -22.19 8.66 -3.56
CA MET A 551 -20.98 9.30 -3.01
C MET A 551 -20.09 9.83 -4.14
N PHE A 552 -19.86 9.04 -5.18
CA PHE A 552 -19.02 9.44 -6.31
C PHE A 552 -19.68 10.52 -7.19
N ALA A 553 -21.00 10.44 -7.40
CA ALA A 553 -21.75 11.42 -8.18
C ALA A 553 -21.99 12.75 -7.45
N GLY A 554 -21.66 12.85 -6.15
CA GLY A 554 -21.94 14.03 -5.33
C GLY A 554 -23.44 14.30 -5.13
N LYS A 555 -24.30 13.30 -5.36
CA LYS A 555 -25.76 13.42 -5.20
C LYS A 555 -26.15 13.05 -3.77
N LYS A 556 -26.89 13.95 -3.10
CA LYS A 556 -27.42 13.75 -1.75
C LYS A 556 -28.65 12.86 -1.72
#